data_AF-A0A2J8A5I0-F1
#
_entry.id   AF-A0A2J8A5I0-F1
#
_cell.length_a   1.000
_cell.length_b   1.000
_cell.length_c   1.000
_cell.angle_alpha   90.00
_cell.angle_beta   90.00
_cell.angle_gamma   90.00
#
_symmetry.space_group_name_H-M   'P 1'
#
loop_
_entity.id
_entity.type
_entity.pdbx_description
1 polymer ?
#
loop_
_entity_poly.entity_id
_entity_poly.type
_entity_poly.pdbx_seq_one_letter_code
_entity_poly.pdbx_strand_id
1 'polypeptide(L)'
;MRFRLGCWPLEANRPETSVAREHRVCTRCEQGVVEDEMHVLLECPEYEAARAALPCGPGSEMRSTMVDSDPRQLAEALGRIWERRFGEIP
;
A
#
# COMPACT_ATOMS: atom_id res chain seq x y z
N MET A 1 -13.94 1.06 11.36
CA MET A 1 -12.78 0.15 11.44
C MET A 1 -11.50 0.98 11.55
N ARG A 2 -10.54 0.61 12.40
CA ARG A 2 -9.19 1.21 12.39
C ARG A 2 -8.30 0.32 11.56
N PHE A 3 -7.99 0.77 10.35
CA PHE A 3 -7.19 0.03 9.40
C PHE A 3 -5.71 0.37 9.63
N ARG A 4 -4.85 -0.64 9.78
CA ARG A 4 -3.42 -0.44 10.10
C ARG A 4 -2.57 -1.13 9.04
N LEU A 5 -1.72 -0.37 8.36
CA LEU A 5 -0.79 -0.86 7.34
C LEU A 5 0.16 -1.94 7.86
N GLY A 6 0.66 -1.82 9.09
CA GLY A 6 1.55 -2.83 9.69
C GLY A 6 0.88 -4.19 9.96
N CYS A 7 -0.45 -4.28 9.84
CA CYS A 7 -1.17 -5.56 9.93
C CYS A 7 -1.32 -6.24 8.56
N TRP A 8 -0.89 -5.58 7.48
CA TRP A 8 -0.93 -6.19 6.16
C TRP A 8 0.21 -7.17 5.99
N PRO A 9 -0.04 -8.36 5.43
CA PRO A 9 1.01 -9.28 5.06
C PRO A 9 1.66 -8.80 3.75
N LEU A 10 2.18 -7.57 3.77
CA LEU A 10 3.09 -7.05 2.77
C LEU A 10 4.34 -7.93 2.77
N GLU A 11 4.95 -8.10 1.60
CA GLU A 11 6.13 -8.96 1.49
C GLU A 11 7.28 -8.45 2.38
N ALA A 12 7.41 -7.13 2.55
CA ALA A 12 8.36 -6.53 3.50
C ALA A 12 8.14 -6.97 4.97
N ASN A 13 6.89 -7.31 5.35
CA ASN A 13 6.50 -7.65 6.72
C ASN A 13 6.41 -9.16 6.98
N ARG A 14 6.78 -10.04 6.02
CA ARG A 14 6.78 -11.49 6.22
C ARG A 14 8.09 -11.97 6.85
N PRO A 15 8.10 -12.38 8.14
CA PRO A 15 9.31 -12.83 8.82
C PRO A 15 9.81 -14.19 8.31
N GLU A 16 8.93 -14.97 7.66
CA GLU A 16 9.20 -16.36 7.24
C GLU A 16 9.73 -16.49 5.81
N THR A 17 9.88 -15.38 5.08
CA THR A 17 10.39 -15.45 3.71
C THR A 17 11.91 -15.52 3.74
N SER A 18 12.47 -16.59 3.16
CA SER A 18 13.92 -16.79 2.97
C SER A 18 14.57 -15.79 1.99
N VAL A 19 13.77 -14.89 1.44
CA VAL A 19 14.15 -13.88 0.46
C VAL A 19 14.51 -12.59 1.19
N ALA A 20 15.67 -11.99 0.90
CA ALA A 20 16.07 -10.71 1.48
C ALA A 20 15.08 -9.59 1.07
N ARG A 21 14.89 -8.56 1.92
CA ARG A 21 13.83 -7.54 1.76
C ARG A 21 13.92 -6.82 0.41
N GLU A 22 15.13 -6.56 -0.07
CA GLU A 22 15.44 -5.92 -1.35
C GLU A 22 14.96 -6.71 -2.58
N HIS A 23 14.71 -8.01 -2.42
CA HIS A 23 14.19 -8.88 -3.48
C HIS A 23 12.67 -9.09 -3.38
N ARG A 24 12.01 -8.49 -2.40
CA ARG A 24 10.56 -8.60 -2.16
C ARG A 24 9.81 -7.51 -2.92
N VAL A 25 9.88 -7.60 -4.24
CA VAL A 25 9.33 -6.60 -5.16
C VAL A 25 7.81 -6.66 -5.24
N CYS A 26 7.18 -5.53 -5.56
CA CYS A 26 5.75 -5.45 -5.78
C CYS A 26 5.33 -6.30 -6.97
N THR A 27 4.43 -7.24 -6.71
CA THR A 27 3.91 -8.17 -7.72
C THR A 27 2.78 -7.57 -8.57
N ARG A 28 2.42 -6.30 -8.31
CA ARG A 28 1.26 -5.63 -8.93
C ARG A 28 1.61 -4.57 -9.96
N CYS A 29 2.73 -3.86 -9.82
CA CYS A 29 3.06 -2.73 -10.69
C CYS A 29 4.16 -2.99 -11.74
N GLU A 30 4.78 -4.18 -11.74
CA GLU A 30 5.89 -4.56 -12.65
C GLU A 30 7.14 -3.64 -12.60
N GLN A 31 7.21 -2.66 -11.69
CA GLN A 31 8.31 -1.69 -11.60
C GLN A 31 9.56 -2.23 -10.90
N GLY A 32 9.51 -3.45 -10.34
CA GLY A 32 10.65 -4.04 -9.62
C GLY A 32 11.02 -3.32 -8.31
N VAL A 33 10.12 -2.50 -7.76
CA VAL A 33 10.31 -1.76 -6.51
C VAL A 33 9.92 -2.65 -5.32
N VAL A 34 10.63 -2.53 -4.19
CA VAL A 34 10.29 -3.23 -2.95
C VAL A 34 8.87 -2.88 -2.51
N GLU A 35 8.12 -3.90 -2.11
CA GLU A 35 6.75 -3.72 -1.69
C GLU A 35 6.63 -3.46 -0.18
N ASP A 36 6.73 -2.20 0.19
CA ASP A 36 6.51 -1.71 1.55
C ASP A 36 5.30 -0.75 1.63
N GLU A 37 5.07 -0.20 2.82
CA GLU A 37 3.95 0.71 3.06
C GLU A 37 4.02 1.97 2.19
N MET A 38 5.23 2.47 1.90
CA MET A 38 5.43 3.63 1.05
C MET A 38 4.98 3.33 -0.37
N HIS A 39 5.49 2.23 -0.91
CA HIS A 39 5.15 1.81 -2.25
C HIS A 39 3.64 1.61 -2.38
N VAL A 40 3.04 0.85 -1.46
CA VAL A 40 1.62 0.51 -1.49
C VAL A 40 0.72 1.74 -1.32
N LEU A 41 1.01 2.60 -0.35
CA LEU A 41 0.14 3.74 -0.04
C LEU A 41 0.39 4.96 -0.92
N LEU A 42 1.56 5.15 -1.53
CA LEU A 42 1.89 6.43 -2.16
C LEU A 42 2.38 6.32 -3.61
N GLU A 43 3.06 5.24 -3.98
CA GLU A 43 3.86 5.21 -5.22
C GLU A 43 3.32 4.25 -6.27
N CYS A 44 2.78 3.11 -5.85
CA CYS A 44 2.40 2.02 -6.73
C CYS A 44 1.29 2.47 -7.70
N PRO A 45 1.51 2.49 -9.03
CA PRO A 45 0.55 2.99 -10.00
C PRO A 45 -0.74 2.16 -10.06
N GLU A 46 -0.66 0.85 -9.78
CA GLU A 46 -1.83 -0.03 -9.75
C GLU A 46 -2.90 0.43 -8.74
N TYR A 47 -2.47 1.14 -7.70
CA TYR A 47 -3.34 1.62 -6.62
C TYR A 47 -3.71 3.10 -6.76
N GLU A 48 -3.29 3.80 -7.83
CA GLU A 48 -3.54 5.23 -8.01
C GLU A 48 -5.04 5.56 -7.92
N ALA A 49 -5.88 4.80 -8.61
CA ALA A 49 -7.34 4.96 -8.57
C ALA A 49 -7.93 4.73 -7.17
N ALA A 50 -7.34 3.84 -6.37
CA ALA A 50 -7.81 3.58 -5.00
C ALA A 50 -7.52 4.76 -4.06
N ARG A 51 -6.52 5.58 -4.40
CA ARG A 51 -6.07 6.74 -3.62
C ARG A 51 -6.59 8.09 -4.11
N ALA A 52 -7.41 8.11 -5.17
CA ALA A 52 -7.89 9.34 -5.78
C ALA A 52 -8.61 10.31 -4.81
N ALA A 53 -9.16 9.79 -3.69
CA ALA A 53 -9.80 10.59 -2.66
C ALA A 53 -8.83 11.12 -1.59
N LEU A 54 -7.59 10.63 -1.56
CA LEU A 54 -6.57 11.07 -0.61
C LEU A 54 -5.74 12.21 -1.20
N PRO A 55 -5.30 13.18 -0.38
CA PRO A 55 -4.33 14.18 -0.79
C PRO A 55 -2.91 13.58 -0.83
N CYS A 56 -2.71 12.51 -1.61
CA CYS A 56 -1.44 11.80 -1.68
C CYS A 56 -1.10 11.32 -3.10
N GLY A 57 0.18 11.02 -3.31
CA GLY A 57 0.71 10.55 -4.57
C GLY A 57 2.25 10.41 -4.53
N PRO A 58 2.89 10.11 -5.67
CA PRO A 58 4.33 9.96 -5.74
C PRO A 58 5.05 11.21 -5.19
N GLY A 59 5.99 11.00 -4.27
CA GLY A 59 6.73 12.08 -3.60
C GLY A 59 6.04 12.70 -2.39
N SER A 60 4.85 12.22 -2.00
CA SER A 60 4.22 12.62 -0.74
C SER A 60 4.92 12.00 0.46
N GLU A 61 4.96 12.71 1.59
CA GLU A 61 5.44 12.14 2.84
C GLU A 61 4.34 11.30 3.50
N MET A 62 4.66 10.04 3.83
CA MET A 62 3.76 9.14 4.56
C MET A 62 3.17 9.78 5.82
N ARG A 63 3.98 10.56 6.56
CA ARG A 63 3.52 11.24 7.76
C ARG A 63 2.37 12.21 7.46
N SER A 64 2.54 13.07 6.46
CA SER A 64 1.49 14.01 6.04
C SER A 64 0.25 13.28 5.57
N THR A 65 0.40 12.23 4.74
CA THR A 65 -0.75 11.42 4.32
C THR A 65 -1.50 10.81 5.51
N MET A 66 -0.80 10.32 6.53
CA MET A 66 -1.44 9.67 7.68
C MET A 66 -2.05 10.66 8.69
N VAL A 67 -1.52 11.87 8.80
CA VAL A 67 -1.95 12.90 9.77
C VAL A 67 -3.02 13.82 9.17
N ASP A 68 -2.85 14.21 7.91
CA ASP A 68 -3.65 15.25 7.27
C ASP A 68 -4.87 14.68 6.52
N SER A 69 -4.86 13.38 6.21
CA SER A 69 -6.02 12.72 5.59
C SER A 69 -7.15 12.51 6.59
N ASP A 70 -8.38 12.63 6.11
CA ASP A 70 -9.54 12.18 6.87
C ASP A 70 -9.42 10.66 7.18
N PRO A 71 -9.57 10.23 8.45
CA PRO A 71 -9.39 8.82 8.81
C PRO A 71 -10.36 7.86 8.12
N ARG A 72 -11.56 8.31 7.74
CA ARG A 72 -12.53 7.48 7.01
C ARG A 72 -12.09 7.32 5.57
N GLN A 73 -11.69 8.39 4.89
CA GLN A 73 -11.14 8.33 3.53
C GLN A 73 -9.88 7.45 3.47
N LEU A 74 -8.98 7.58 4.45
CA LEU A 74 -7.80 6.73 4.56
C LEU A 74 -8.18 5.25 4.72
N ALA A 75 -9.14 4.94 5.60
CA ALA A 75 -9.61 3.57 5.77
C ALA A 75 -10.28 3.01 4.51
N GLU A 76 -11.06 3.80 3.78
CA GLU A 76 -11.70 3.41 2.51
C GLU A 76 -10.67 3.16 1.41
N ALA A 77 -9.68 4.05 1.25
CA ALA A 77 -8.60 3.88 0.28
C ALA A 77 -7.79 2.61 0.58
N LEU A 78 -7.41 2.40 1.84
CA LEU A 78 -6.72 1.18 2.26
C LEU A 78 -7.58 -0.08 2.01
N GLY A 79 -8.88 -0.02 2.26
CA GLY A 79 -9.81 -1.11 1.93
C GLY A 79 -9.81 -1.46 0.43
N ARG A 80 -9.87 -0.45 -0.45
CA ARG A 80 -9.82 -0.66 -1.90
C ARG A 80 -8.49 -1.23 -2.36
N ILE A 81 -7.37 -0.78 -1.79
CA ILE A 81 -6.04 -1.33 -2.08
C ILE A 81 -5.98 -2.80 -1.62
N TRP A 82 -6.56 -3.13 -0.46
CA TRP A 82 -6.61 -4.51 0.03
C TRP A 82 -7.40 -5.40 -0.93
N GLU A 83 -8.60 -4.98 -1.32
CA GLU A 83 -9.45 -5.70 -2.26
C GLU A 83 -8.74 -5.89 -3.60
N ARG A 84 -8.07 -4.87 -4.13
CA ARG A 84 -7.33 -4.99 -5.39
C ARG A 84 -6.12 -5.92 -5.29
N ARG A 85 -5.53 -6.03 -4.10
CA ARG A 85 -4.36 -6.85 -3.84
C ARG A 85 -4.69 -8.31 -3.53
N PHE A 86 -5.75 -8.57 -2.79
CA PHE A 86 -6.07 -9.89 -2.23
C PHE A 86 -7.48 -10.37 -2.52
N GLY A 87 -8.38 -9.47 -2.94
CA GLY A 87 -9.61 -9.88 -3.59
C GLY A 87 -9.20 -10.61 -4.86
N GLU A 88 -9.44 -11.91 -4.88
CA GLU A 88 -9.24 -12.73 -6.06
C GLU A 88 -9.89 -12.06 -7.28
N ILE A 89 -9.27 -12.23 -8.45
CA ILE A 89 -9.99 -12.16 -9.72
C ILE A 89 -10.83 -13.44 -9.78
N PRO A 90 -12.16 -13.32 -9.71
CA PRO A 90 -13.05 -13.88 -10.72
C PRO A 90 -13.39 -12.85 -11.80
#